data_AF-A0A372R808-F1
#
_entry.id   AF-A0A372R808-F1
#
_cell.length_a   1.000
_cell.length_b   1.000
_cell.length_c   1.000
_cell.angle_alpha   90.00
_cell.angle_beta   90.00
_cell.angle_gamma   90.00
#
_symmetry.space_group_name_H-M   'P 1'
#
loop_
_entity.id
_entity.type
_entity.pdbx_description
1 polymer ?
#
loop_
_entity_poly.entity_id
_entity_poly.type
_entity_poly.pdbx_seq_one_letter_code
_entity_poly.pdbx_strand_id
1 'polypeptide(L)'
;LPPPLKPIKKKSYHLTHEQINEIKQLREKDPIKWTRKKLAEKFECSQFYIGIIAPVSEERRNELEEEYNQKIEEMGWKKRFIRNERSRRRDL
;
A
#
# COMPACT_ATOMS: atom_id res chain seq x y z
N LEU A 1 5.32 -11.13 30.28
CA LEU A 1 5.54 -11.21 28.81
C LEU A 1 6.44 -10.06 28.39
N PRO A 2 7.38 -10.27 27.46
CA PRO A 2 8.18 -9.17 26.91
C PRO A 2 7.27 -8.15 26.20
N PRO A 3 7.71 -6.88 26.07
CA PRO A 3 6.94 -5.84 25.41
C PRO A 3 6.78 -6.14 23.90
N PRO A 4 5.64 -5.78 23.30
CA PRO A 4 5.42 -5.99 21.88
C PRO A 4 6.29 -5.04 21.03
N LEU A 5 6.79 -5.54 19.89
CA LEU A 5 7.60 -4.74 18.94
C LEU A 5 6.82 -3.54 18.35
N LYS A 6 5.49 -3.61 18.34
CA LYS A 6 4.60 -2.54 17.90
C LYS A 6 3.48 -2.35 18.91
N PRO A 7 3.06 -1.11 19.20
CA PRO A 7 1.92 -0.86 20.07
C PRO A 7 0.64 -1.44 19.45
N ILE A 8 -0.19 -2.04 20.28
CA ILE A 8 -1.51 -2.56 19.88
C ILE A 8 -2.41 -1.35 19.62
N LYS A 9 -2.76 -1.13 18.36
CA LYS A 9 -3.66 -0.03 17.96
C LYS A 9 -5.12 -0.50 18.05
N LYS A 10 -5.99 0.33 18.64
CA LYS A 10 -7.45 0.11 18.59
C LYS A 10 -7.94 0.32 17.16
N LYS A 11 -8.84 -0.55 16.69
CA LYS A 11 -9.49 -0.41 15.39
C LYS A 11 -10.53 0.71 15.45
N SER A 12 -10.58 1.54 14.42
CA SER A 12 -11.56 2.62 14.30
C SER A 12 -12.41 2.40 13.04
N TYR A 13 -13.73 2.52 13.20
CA TYR A 13 -14.73 2.25 12.16
C TYR A 13 -15.63 3.49 11.96
N HIS A 14 -15.03 4.66 11.80
CA HIS A 14 -15.73 5.95 11.77
C HIS A 14 -16.14 6.42 10.37
N LEU A 15 -15.74 5.71 9.31
CA LEU A 15 -16.01 6.13 7.93
C LEU A 15 -17.47 5.89 7.55
N THR A 16 -18.11 6.94 7.03
CA THR A 16 -19.47 6.86 6.48
C THR A 16 -19.46 6.42 5.01
N HIS A 17 -20.63 5.99 4.51
CA HIS A 17 -20.77 5.58 3.11
C HIS A 17 -20.45 6.71 2.11
N GLU A 18 -20.81 7.95 2.46
CA GLU A 18 -20.52 9.14 1.66
C GLU A 18 -19.01 9.38 1.52
N GLN A 19 -18.26 9.27 2.63
CA GLN A 19 -16.81 9.39 2.63
C GLN A 19 -16.15 8.29 1.80
N ILE A 20 -16.67 7.07 1.85
CA ILE A 20 -16.18 5.96 1.02
C ILE A 20 -16.36 6.27 -0.47
N ASN A 21 -17.51 6.84 -0.86
CA ASN A 21 -17.75 7.24 -2.25
C ASN A 21 -16.84 8.41 -2.67
N GLU A 22 -16.59 9.39 -1.80
CA GLU A 22 -15.62 10.46 -2.06
C GLU A 22 -14.20 9.90 -2.26
N ILE A 23 -13.77 8.94 -1.43
CA ILE A 23 -12.46 8.29 -1.55
C ILE A 23 -12.33 7.60 -2.91
N LYS A 24 -13.36 6.86 -3.35
CA LYS A 24 -13.38 6.21 -4.66
C LYS A 24 -13.26 7.21 -5.80
N GLN A 25 -14.10 8.26 -5.77
CA GLN A 25 -14.09 9.31 -6.80
C GLN A 25 -12.76 10.06 -6.86
N LEU A 26 -12.17 10.42 -5.73
CA LEU A 26 -10.88 11.11 -5.69
C LEU A 26 -9.77 10.23 -6.29
N ARG A 27 -9.77 8.94 -5.96
CA ARG A 27 -8.77 8.01 -6.47
C ARG A 27 -8.91 7.73 -7.96
N GLU A 28 -10.14 7.66 -8.45
CA GLU A 28 -10.44 7.47 -9.87
C GLU A 28 -10.06 8.72 -10.69
N LYS A 29 -10.30 9.92 -10.16
CA LYS A 29 -9.96 11.19 -10.83
C LYS A 29 -8.45 11.37 -11.06
N ASP A 30 -7.63 11.08 -10.05
CA ASP A 30 -6.18 11.24 -10.15
C ASP A 30 -5.46 10.31 -9.16
N PRO A 31 -5.08 9.09 -9.59
CA PRO A 31 -4.44 8.12 -8.71
C PRO A 31 -3.00 8.47 -8.35
N ILE A 32 -2.36 9.40 -9.06
CA ILE A 32 -0.99 9.86 -8.81
C ILE A 32 -1.01 10.89 -7.68
N LYS A 33 -1.95 11.84 -7.73
CA LYS A 33 -2.14 12.84 -6.67
C LYS A 33 -2.81 12.26 -5.43
N TRP A 34 -3.83 11.42 -5.60
CA TRP A 34 -4.62 10.81 -4.52
C TRP A 34 -4.13 9.40 -4.19
N THR A 35 -2.89 9.33 -3.71
CA THR A 35 -2.30 8.07 -3.25
C THR A 35 -2.99 7.53 -2.00
N ARG A 36 -2.81 6.22 -1.73
CA ARG A 36 -3.27 5.57 -0.49
C ARG A 36 -2.87 6.33 0.77
N LYS A 37 -1.64 6.86 0.79
CA LYS A 37 -1.10 7.62 1.92
C LYS A 37 -1.87 8.94 2.11
N LYS A 38 -2.08 9.70 1.05
CA LYS A 38 -2.74 11.00 1.12
C LYS A 38 -4.22 10.88 1.51
N LEU A 39 -4.91 9.86 0.98
CA LEU A 39 -6.28 9.56 1.37
C LEU A 39 -6.36 9.09 2.82
N ALA A 40 -5.37 8.32 3.30
CA ALA A 40 -5.33 7.85 4.69
C ALA A 40 -5.16 9.00 5.67
N GLU A 41 -4.32 9.97 5.33
CA GLU A 41 -4.12 11.19 6.11
C GLU A 41 -5.36 12.09 6.08
N LYS A 42 -6.00 12.25 4.92
CA LYS A 42 -7.22 13.08 4.77
C LYS A 42 -8.41 12.54 5.56
N PHE A 43 -8.59 11.22 5.57
CA PHE A 43 -9.74 10.54 6.16
C PHE A 43 -9.41 9.79 7.46
N GLU A 44 -8.24 10.08 8.06
CA GLU A 44 -7.76 9.49 9.33
C GLU A 44 -7.92 7.96 9.43
N CYS A 45 -7.74 7.27 8.31
CA CYS A 45 -7.98 5.84 8.21
C CYS A 45 -6.73 5.07 7.78
N SER A 46 -6.80 3.74 7.82
CA SER A 46 -5.66 2.91 7.45
C SER A 46 -5.41 2.95 5.94
N GLN A 47 -4.15 3.12 5.52
CA GLN A 47 -3.76 2.99 4.10
C GLN A 47 -4.17 1.65 3.50
N PHE A 48 -4.15 0.59 4.32
CA PHE A 48 -4.60 -0.74 3.93
C PHE A 48 -6.10 -0.75 3.62
N TYR A 49 -6.91 -0.09 4.46
CA TYR A 49 -8.35 0.02 4.26
C TYR A 49 -8.67 0.75 2.95
N ILE A 50 -7.98 1.84 2.65
CA ILE A 50 -8.12 2.55 1.37
C ILE A 50 -7.76 1.66 0.17
N GLY A 51 -6.75 0.81 0.32
CA GLY A 51 -6.39 -0.18 -0.69
C GLY A 51 -7.50 -1.17 -1.00
N ILE A 52 -8.35 -1.49 -0.02
CA ILE A 52 -9.51 -2.38 -0.16
C ILE A 52 -10.67 -1.64 -0.84
N ILE A 53 -11.05 -0.46 -0.34
CA ILE A 53 -12.27 0.24 -0.81
C ILE A 53 -12.09 0.94 -2.16
N ALA A 54 -10.87 1.38 -2.46
CA ALA A 54 -10.52 2.10 -3.67
C ALA A 54 -9.21 1.52 -4.23
N PRO A 55 -9.28 0.42 -4.98
CA PRO A 55 -8.13 -0.05 -5.76
C PRO A 55 -7.82 0.97 -6.87
N VAL A 56 -6.59 0.93 -7.39
CA VAL A 56 -6.24 1.70 -8.59
C VAL A 56 -6.58 0.86 -9.84
N SER A 57 -6.76 1.51 -11.00
CA SER A 57 -7.00 0.85 -12.27
C SER A 57 -5.95 -0.22 -12.56
N GLU A 58 -6.35 -1.29 -13.26
CA GLU A 58 -5.47 -2.41 -13.59
C GLU A 58 -4.25 -1.96 -14.40
N GLU A 59 -4.45 -1.07 -15.36
CA GLU A 59 -3.38 -0.44 -16.15
C GLU A 59 -2.32 0.21 -15.26
N ARG A 60 -2.74 1.07 -14.32
CA ARG A 60 -1.82 1.74 -13.40
C ARG A 60 -1.17 0.75 -12.43
N ARG A 61 -1.82 -0.36 -12.08
CA ARG A 61 -1.20 -1.42 -11.27
C ARG A 61 -0.06 -2.07 -12.04
N ASN A 62 -0.27 -2.39 -13.31
CA ASN A 62 0.73 -3.01 -14.16
C ASN A 62 1.92 -2.07 -14.37
N GLU A 63 1.67 -0.78 -14.65
CA GLU A 63 2.74 0.24 -14.73
C GLU A 63 3.60 0.29 -13.46
N LEU A 64 2.97 0.28 -12.28
CA LEU A 64 3.69 0.30 -10.99
C LEU A 64 4.49 -0.98 -10.76
N GLU A 65 4.00 -2.12 -11.25
CA GLU A 65 4.69 -3.40 -11.17
C GLU A 65 5.90 -3.44 -12.12
N GLU A 66 5.75 -2.93 -13.34
CA GLU A 66 6.83 -2.76 -14.30
C GLU A 66 7.93 -1.82 -13.76
N GLU A 67 7.56 -0.65 -13.26
CA GLU A 67 8.51 0.30 -12.62
C GLU A 67 9.27 -0.37 -11.45
N TYR A 68 8.58 -1.21 -10.69
CA TYR A 68 9.17 -1.94 -9.57
C TYR A 68 10.14 -3.04 -10.05
N ASN A 69 9.77 -3.77 -11.10
CA ASN A 69 10.59 -4.82 -11.69
C ASN A 69 11.86 -4.23 -12.33
N GLN A 70 11.73 -3.13 -13.08
CA GLN A 70 12.89 -2.39 -13.63
C GLN A 70 13.86 -1.98 -12.52
N LYS A 71 13.35 -1.41 -11.42
CA LYS A 71 14.19 -1.06 -10.26
C LYS A 71 14.89 -2.27 -9.64
N ILE A 72 14.29 -3.47 -9.71
CA ILE A 72 14.94 -4.71 -9.25
C ILE A 72 16.01 -5.17 -10.25
N GLU A 73 15.76 -5.02 -11.55
CA GLU A 73 16.70 -5.36 -12.61
C GLU A 73 17.95 -4.49 -12.57
N GLU A 74 17.80 -3.20 -12.27
CA GLU A 74 18.90 -2.28 -12.03
C GLU A 74 19.71 -2.63 -10.78
N MET A 75 19.15 -3.38 -9.81
CA MET A 75 19.92 -3.81 -8.64
C MET A 75 20.98 -4.83 -9.04
N GLY A 76 22.22 -4.55 -8.65
CA GLY A 76 23.33 -5.49 -8.78
C GLY A 76 23.03 -6.85 -8.12
N TRP A 77 23.62 -7.91 -8.71
CA TRP A 77 23.36 -9.31 -8.38
C TRP A 77 23.35 -9.62 -6.88
N LYS A 78 24.35 -9.14 -6.12
CA LYS A 78 24.47 -9.38 -4.67
C LYS A 78 23.26 -8.87 -3.89
N LYS A 79 22.74 -7.68 -4.22
CA LYS A 79 21.58 -7.08 -3.56
C LYS A 79 20.30 -7.86 -3.87
N ARG A 80 20.15 -8.32 -5.12
CA ARG A 80 19.03 -9.17 -5.54
C ARG A 80 19.04 -10.51 -4.82
N PHE A 81 20.20 -11.17 -4.74
CA PHE A 81 20.38 -12.43 -4.00
C PHE A 81 19.96 -12.31 -2.53
N ILE A 82 20.47 -11.29 -1.83
CA ILE A 82 20.12 -11.05 -0.40
C ILE A 82 18.61 -10.79 -0.25
N ARG A 83 17.99 -10.04 -1.17
CA ARG A 83 16.55 -9.77 -1.14
C ARG A 83 15.75 -11.06 -1.29
N ASN A 84 16.10 -11.92 -2.24
CA ASN A 84 15.43 -13.20 -2.48
C ASN A 84 15.56 -14.12 -1.27
N GLU A 85 16.74 -14.21 -0.68
CA GLU A 85 16.98 -15.03 0.51
C GLU A 85 16.21 -14.51 1.74
N ARG A 86 16.05 -13.19 1.89
CA ARG A 86 15.14 -12.60 2.90
C ARG A 86 13.68 -12.94 2.64
N SER A 87 13.26 -13.06 1.38
CA SER A 87 11.91 -13.49 1.05
C SER A 87 11.70 -14.95 1.44
N ARG A 88 12.61 -15.83 1.02
CA ARG A 88 12.58 -17.25 1.37
C ARG A 88 12.50 -17.49 2.88
N ARG A 89 13.24 -16.72 3.68
CA ARG A 89 13.20 -16.79 5.15
C ARG A 89 11.92 -16.26 5.79
N ARG A 90 11.10 -15.46 5.07
CA ARG A 90 9.78 -15.02 5.54
C ARG A 90 8.68 -16.02 5.22
N ASP A 91 8.89 -16.83 4.18
CA ASP A 91 7.92 -17.82 3.71
C ASP A 91 8.06 -19.19 4.42
N LEU A 92 9.21 -19.43 5.08
CA LEU A 92 9.47 -20.53 6.02
C LEU A 92 8.84 -20.27 7.39
#